data_AF-A0A953XRM5-F1
#
_entry.id   AF-A0A953XRM5-F1
#
_cell.length_a   1.000
_cell.length_b   1.000
_cell.length_c   1.000
_cell.angle_alpha   90.00
_cell.angle_beta   90.00
_cell.angle_gamma   90.00
#
_symmetry.space_group_name_H-M   'P 1'
#
loop_
_entity.id
_entity.type
_entity.pdbx_description
1 polymer ?
#
loop_
_entity_poly.entity_id
_entity_poly.type
_entity_poly.pdbx_seq_one_letter_code
_entity_poly.pdbx_strand_id
1 'polypeptide(L)'
;MAANQKQSVDSATVARNFINQYGKAKFKRFIKLLKDGTSGETIADEYGVSRERVRQWKNAFGIVVQQYDVDPDIQKLAGLR
;
A
#
# COMPACT_ATOMS: atom_id res chain seq x y z
N MET A 1 -10.89 -7.02 -22.83
CA MET A 1 -10.04 -6.85 -21.63
C MET A 1 -10.81 -5.97 -20.66
N ALA A 2 -11.17 -6.53 -19.51
CA ALA A 2 -12.20 -6.00 -18.61
C ALA A 2 -11.87 -4.58 -18.13
N ALA A 3 -12.90 -3.73 -18.11
CA ALA A 3 -12.86 -2.41 -17.52
C ALA A 3 -12.43 -2.53 -16.06
N ASN A 4 -11.19 -2.14 -15.75
CA ASN A 4 -10.72 -1.97 -14.39
C ASN A 4 -11.37 -0.68 -13.86
N GLN A 5 -12.67 -0.80 -13.52
CA GLN A 5 -13.45 0.27 -12.91
C GLN A 5 -12.74 0.65 -11.62
N LYS A 6 -12.00 1.75 -11.73
CA LYS A 6 -11.63 2.72 -10.71
C LYS A 6 -12.59 2.62 -9.52
N GLN A 7 -12.30 1.73 -8.59
CA GLN A 7 -12.99 1.66 -7.30
C GLN A 7 -12.44 2.80 -6.44
N SER A 8 -12.56 4.03 -6.95
CA SER A 8 -12.27 5.26 -6.24
C SER A 8 -13.45 5.55 -5.33
N VAL A 9 -13.56 4.79 -4.26
CA VAL A 9 -13.88 5.45 -2.99
C VAL A 9 -12.77 6.48 -2.84
N ASP A 10 -13.10 7.77 -3.01
CA ASP A 10 -12.14 8.87 -3.08
C ASP A 10 -11.02 8.66 -2.06
N SER A 11 -9.81 8.33 -2.52
CA SER A 11 -8.64 8.10 -1.66
C SER A 11 -8.44 9.27 -0.69
N ALA A 12 -8.77 10.47 -1.16
CA ALA A 12 -8.80 11.70 -0.39
C ALA A 12 -9.85 11.67 0.75
N THR A 13 -11.05 11.13 0.50
CA THR A 13 -12.10 10.97 1.51
C THR A 13 -11.70 9.94 2.56
N VAL A 14 -11.14 8.79 2.16
CA VAL A 14 -10.63 7.80 3.11
C VAL A 14 -9.49 8.38 3.95
N ALA A 15 -8.59 9.14 3.33
CA ALA A 15 -7.48 9.80 4.03
C ALA A 15 -7.99 10.89 5.00
N ARG A 16 -8.97 11.69 4.59
CA ARG A 16 -9.61 12.69 5.47
C ARG A 16 -10.28 12.03 6.66
N ASN A 17 -11.06 10.97 6.45
CA ASN A 17 -11.71 10.23 7.54
C ASN A 17 -10.68 9.61 8.48
N PHE A 18 -9.61 9.03 7.94
CA PHE A 18 -8.50 8.52 8.74
C PHE A 18 -7.87 9.63 9.60
N ILE A 19 -7.54 10.78 8.99
CA ILE A 19 -6.92 11.91 9.69
C ILE A 19 -7.86 12.46 10.77
N ASN A 20 -9.16 12.52 10.51
CA ASN A 20 -10.15 12.97 11.49
C ASN A 20 -10.25 11.98 12.67
N GLN A 21 -10.17 10.67 12.41
CA GLN A 21 -10.32 9.64 13.44
C GLN A 21 -9.04 9.41 14.26
N TYR A 22 -7.87 9.36 13.61
CA TYR A 22 -6.60 8.96 14.24
C TYR A 22 -5.58 10.10 14.33
N GLY A 23 -5.81 11.22 13.65
CA GLY A 23 -4.91 12.37 13.61
C GLY A 23 -3.84 12.30 12.51
N LYS A 24 -3.31 13.47 12.14
CA LYS A 24 -2.25 13.62 11.13
C LYS A 24 -0.95 12.87 11.50
N ALA A 25 -0.61 12.78 12.79
CA ALA A 25 0.61 12.10 13.23
C ALA A 25 0.56 10.59 12.94
N LYS A 26 -0.55 9.93 13.32
CA LYS A 26 -0.80 8.52 12.99
C LYS A 26 -0.91 8.29 11.48
N PHE A 27 -1.46 9.24 10.72
CA PHE A 27 -1.48 9.14 9.26
C PHE A 27 -0.07 9.18 8.66
N LYS A 28 0.79 10.13 9.08
CA LYS A 28 2.19 10.17 8.64
C LYS A 28 2.95 8.88 8.96
N ARG A 29 2.74 8.33 10.16
CA ARG A 29 3.30 7.05 10.59
C ARG A 29 2.84 5.91 9.69
N PHE A 30 1.56 5.87 9.33
CA PHE A 30 0.99 4.83 8.46
C PHE A 30 1.67 4.82 7.09
N ILE A 31 1.80 6.01 6.47
CA ILE A 31 2.48 6.14 5.18
C ILE A 31 3.95 5.71 5.25
N LYS A 32 4.64 5.98 6.37
CA LYS A 32 6.01 5.48 6.58
C LYS A 32 6.06 3.95 6.63
N LEU A 33 5.18 3.31 7.40
CA LEU A 33 5.09 1.84 7.48
C LEU A 33 4.76 1.19 6.13
N LEU A 34 3.94 1.85 5.31
CA LEU A 34 3.69 1.40 3.93
C LEU A 34 4.96 1.43 3.08
N LYS A 35 5.73 2.52 3.13
CA LYS A 35 6.97 2.67 2.36
C LYS A 35 8.05 1.67 2.80
N ASP A 36 8.08 1.34 4.07
CA ASP A 36 8.99 0.35 4.65
C ASP A 36 8.61 -1.11 4.31
N GLY A 37 7.45 -1.32 3.66
CA GLY A 37 6.96 -2.66 3.36
C GLY A 37 6.44 -3.42 4.57
N THR A 38 6.10 -2.73 5.67
CA THR A 38 5.63 -3.37 6.90
C THR A 38 4.36 -4.20 6.64
N SER A 39 4.35 -5.40 7.21
CA SER A 39 3.24 -6.35 7.14
C SER A 39 1.93 -5.74 7.66
N GLY A 40 0.82 -6.12 7.01
CA GLY A 40 -0.49 -5.61 7.41
C GLY A 40 -0.90 -5.98 8.85
N GLU A 41 -0.37 -7.09 9.37
CA GLU A 41 -0.64 -7.56 10.75
C GLU A 41 0.06 -6.69 11.79
N THR A 42 1.33 -6.33 11.58
CA THR A 42 2.04 -5.40 12.46
C THR A 42 1.40 -4.02 12.47
N ILE A 43 0.91 -3.56 11.31
CA ILE A 43 0.16 -2.30 11.23
C ILE A 43 -1.20 -2.44 11.93
N ALA A 44 -1.87 -3.59 11.83
CA ALA A 44 -3.14 -3.84 12.51
C ALA A 44 -2.97 -3.75 14.04
N ASP A 45 -1.92 -4.37 14.57
CA ASP A 45 -1.54 -4.31 15.98
C ASP A 45 -1.25 -2.87 16.45
N GLU A 46 -0.38 -2.13 15.74
CA GLU A 46 0.00 -0.74 16.12
C GLU A 46 -1.21 0.23 16.13
N TYR A 47 -2.23 -0.05 15.32
CA TYR A 47 -3.43 0.79 15.18
C TYR A 47 -4.65 0.23 15.94
N GLY A 48 -4.57 -0.97 16.50
CA GLY A 48 -5.67 -1.63 17.21
C GLY A 48 -6.87 -1.93 16.31
N VAL A 49 -6.62 -2.30 15.04
CA VAL A 49 -7.67 -2.57 14.04
C VAL A 49 -7.46 -3.92 13.37
N SER A 50 -8.49 -4.46 12.72
CA SER A 50 -8.36 -5.72 11.96
C SER A 50 -7.46 -5.57 10.73
N ARG A 51 -6.78 -6.66 10.35
CA ARG A 51 -5.96 -6.75 9.12
C ARG A 51 -6.73 -6.35 7.86
N GLU A 52 -8.02 -6.69 7.78
CA GLU A 52 -8.88 -6.28 6.66
C GLU A 52 -9.05 -4.77 6.58
N ARG A 53 -9.14 -4.08 7.72
CA ARG A 53 -9.22 -2.61 7.74
C ARG A 53 -7.94 -1.98 7.20
N VAL A 54 -6.79 -2.53 7.58
CA VAL A 54 -5.49 -2.14 7.03
C VAL A 54 -5.43 -2.40 5.52
N ARG A 55 -5.96 -3.54 5.05
CA ARG A 55 -6.02 -3.86 3.62
C ARG A 55 -6.88 -2.85 2.83
N GLN A 56 -8.03 -2.45 3.37
CA GLN A 56 -8.86 -1.39 2.77
C GLN A 56 -8.11 -0.07 2.66
N TRP A 57 -7.38 0.32 3.71
CA TRP A 57 -6.53 1.52 3.67
C TRP A 57 -5.39 1.41 2.65
N LYS A 58 -4.70 0.25 2.60
CA LYS A 58 -3.64 -0.01 1.61
C LYS A 58 -4.17 0.15 0.18
N ASN A 59 -5.32 -0.45 -0.12
CA ASN A 59 -5.97 -0.36 -1.42
C ASN A 59 -6.45 1.07 -1.75
N ALA A 60 -6.84 1.86 -0.74
CA ALA A 60 -7.31 3.23 -0.95
C ALA A 60 -6.16 4.23 -1.15
N PHE A 61 -5.03 4.03 -0.45
CA PHE A 61 -3.91 4.98 -0.43
C PHE A 61 -2.82 4.69 -1.46
N GLY A 62 -2.80 3.50 -2.05
CA GLY A 62 -1.80 3.16 -3.04
C GLY A 62 -2.11 1.88 -3.78
N ILE A 63 -1.15 1.47 -4.60
CA ILE A 63 -1.16 0.20 -5.33
C ILE A 63 0.08 -0.59 -4.95
N VAL A 64 -0.06 -1.92 -4.88
CA VAL A 64 1.10 -2.80 -4.81
C VAL A 64 1.64 -2.95 -6.22
N VAL A 65 2.85 -2.48 -6.46
CA VAL A 65 3.55 -2.69 -7.73
C VAL A 65 4.48 -3.88 -7.53
N GLN A 66 4.17 -5.01 -8.17
CA GLN A 66 5.10 -6.13 -8.28
C GLN A 66 6.01 -5.84 -9.47
N GLN A 67 7.27 -5.52 -9.21
CA GLN A 67 8.28 -5.41 -10.25
C GLN A 67 9.00 -6.75 -10.37
N TYR A 68 9.07 -7.29 -11.60
CA TYR A 68 9.87 -8.47 -11.87
C TYR A 68 11.32 -8.02 -11.97
N ASP A 69 12.12 -8.38 -10.96
CA ASP A 69 13.55 -8.20 -11.03
C ASP A 69 14.12 -9.44 -11.71
N VAL A 70 14.65 -9.25 -12.92
CA VAL A 70 15.26 -10.34 -13.68
C VAL A 70 16.62 -10.60 -13.06
N ASP A 71 16.90 -11.86 -12.73
CA ASP A 71 18.20 -12.23 -12.20
C ASP A 71 19.34 -11.74 -13.13
N PRO A 72 20.40 -11.11 -12.58
CA PRO A 72 21.44 -10.48 -13.38
C PRO A 72 22.17 -11.45 -14.31
N ASP A 73 22.28 -12.74 -13.96
CA ASP A 73 22.90 -13.72 -14.85
C ASP A 73 21.98 -14.07 -16.03
N ILE A 74 20.66 -14.05 -15.83
CA ILE A 74 19.70 -14.19 -16.93
C ILE A 74 19.71 -12.95 -17.84
N GLN A 75 19.85 -11.75 -17.27
CA GLN A 75 20.00 -10.53 -18.08
C GLN A 75 21.26 -10.60 -18.97
N LYS A 76 22.38 -11.09 -18.43
CA LYS A 76 23.61 -11.32 -19.22
C LYS A 76 23.40 -12.34 -20.33
N LEU A 77 22.73 -13.47 -20.04
CA LEU A 77 22.43 -14.49 -21.05
C LEU A 77 21.51 -13.95 -22.16
N ALA A 78 20.59 -13.05 -21.82
CA ALA A 78 19.69 -12.39 -22.76
C ALA A 78 20.37 -11.25 -23.57
N GLY A 79 21.61 -10.87 -23.24
CA GLY A 79 22.33 -9.79 -23.91
C GLY A 79 21.78 -8.38 -23.65
N LEU A 80 20.95 -8.21 -22.62
CA LEU A 80 20.43 -6.92 -22.19
C LEU A 80 21.48 -6.24 -21.31
N ARG A 81 21.95 -5.05 -21.71
CA ARG A 81 22.97 -4.27 -21.00
C ARG A 81 22.51 -2.83 -20.83
#